data_AF-A0A0P9N179-F1
#
_entry.id   AF-A0A0P9N179-F1
#
_cell.length_a   1.000
_cell.length_b   1.000
_cell.length_c   1.000
_cell.angle_alpha   90.00
_cell.angle_beta   90.00
_cell.angle_gamma   90.00
#
_symmetry.space_group_name_H-M   'P 1'
#
loop_
_entity.id
_entity.type
_entity.pdbx_description
1 polymer ?
#
loop_
_entity_poly.entity_id
_entity_poly.type
_entity_poly.pdbx_seq_one_letter_code
_entity_poly.pdbx_strand_id
1 'polypeptide(L)'
;MSVSLSNFRSILRYNNSIAYALTIGLLADSYAGGTGVSHPWPTDNPPLGSIAQVTDLQKLLTAKGYSLGTADGVIGAMTRAAIRAYQKDQHLPPDGYASTVLLESLRR
;
A
#
# COMPACT_ATOMS: atom_id res chain seq x y z
N MET A 1 -14.67 6.16 21.60
CA MET A 1 -15.69 5.75 20.62
C MET A 1 -15.00 4.88 19.60
N SER A 2 -15.28 3.57 19.56
CA SER A 2 -14.58 2.65 18.65
C SER A 2 -14.87 3.07 17.21
N VAL A 3 -13.84 3.33 16.40
CA VAL A 3 -13.99 3.52 14.95
C VAL A 3 -14.58 2.22 14.39
N SER A 4 -15.90 2.20 14.22
CA SER A 4 -16.60 1.05 13.64
C SER A 4 -16.25 0.95 12.16
N LEU A 5 -15.91 -0.27 11.71
CA LEU A 5 -15.51 -0.64 10.34
C LEU A 5 -16.47 -0.12 9.24
N SER A 6 -17.69 0.26 9.63
CA SER A 6 -18.73 0.81 8.75
C SER A 6 -18.44 2.23 8.24
N ASN A 7 -17.89 3.13 9.07
CA ASN A 7 -17.61 4.51 8.66
C ASN A 7 -16.46 4.60 7.66
N PHE A 8 -15.47 3.72 7.80
CA PHE A 8 -14.30 3.62 6.93
C PHE A 8 -14.66 3.29 5.47
N ARG A 9 -15.67 2.44 5.24
CA ARG A 9 -16.12 2.05 3.89
C ARG A 9 -16.86 3.18 3.15
N SER A 10 -17.57 4.05 3.87
CA SER A 10 -18.28 5.19 3.28
C SER A 10 -17.31 6.26 2.76
N ILE A 11 -16.19 6.50 3.46
CA ILE A 11 -15.18 7.48 3.05
C ILE A 11 -14.47 7.04 1.76
N LEU A 12 -14.23 5.74 1.58
CA LEU A 12 -13.65 5.18 0.36
C LEU A 12 -14.53 5.39 -0.89
N ARG A 13 -15.84 5.69 -0.76
CA ARG A 13 -16.72 6.04 -1.89
C ARG A 13 -16.57 7.49 -2.35
N TYR A 14 -16.05 8.38 -1.51
CA TYR A 14 -15.87 9.81 -1.82
C TYR A 14 -14.46 10.10 -2.36
N ASN A 15 -13.46 9.37 -1.85
CA ASN A 15 -12.08 9.34 -2.37
C ASN A 15 -11.47 7.99 -1.99
N ASN A 16 -11.05 7.16 -2.95
CA ASN A 16 -10.49 5.82 -2.69
C ASN A 16 -9.06 5.87 -2.13
N SER A 17 -8.84 6.71 -1.11
CA SER A 17 -7.58 6.87 -0.40
C SER A 17 -7.77 6.50 1.05
N ILE A 18 -7.13 5.40 1.46
CA ILE A 18 -7.03 4.97 2.86
C ILE A 18 -6.45 6.08 3.73
N ALA A 19 -5.53 6.89 3.17
CA ALA A 19 -4.95 8.04 3.87
C ALA A 19 -6.00 9.09 4.24
N TYR A 20 -6.96 9.37 3.36
CA TYR A 20 -8.02 10.36 3.65
C TYR A 20 -8.95 9.89 4.78
N ALA A 21 -9.40 8.62 4.74
CA ALA A 21 -10.21 8.04 5.79
C ALA A 21 -9.48 7.98 7.14
N LEU A 22 -8.18 7.66 7.13
CA LEU A 22 -7.34 7.68 8.31
C LEU A 22 -7.19 9.09 8.90
N THR A 23 -6.96 10.10 8.05
CA THR A 23 -6.82 11.50 8.50
C THR A 23 -8.07 12.01 9.20
N ILE A 24 -9.26 11.72 8.67
CA ILE A 24 -10.52 12.12 9.31
C ILE A 24 -10.71 11.41 10.66
N GLY A 25 -10.37 10.12 10.75
CA GLY A 25 -10.41 9.38 12.00
C GLY A 25 -9.45 9.95 13.06
N LEU A 26 -8.18 10.18 12.68
CA LEU A 26 -7.17 10.77 13.58
C LEU A 26 -7.53 12.19 14.02
N LEU A 27 -8.15 12.98 13.14
CA LEU A 27 -8.63 14.32 13.46
C LEU A 27 -9.82 14.26 14.44
N ALA A 28 -10.75 13.33 14.27
CA ALA A 28 -11.86 13.15 15.21
C ALA A 28 -11.36 12.70 16.60
N ASP A 29 -10.39 11.78 16.66
CA ASP A 29 -9.79 11.32 17.90
C ASP A 29 -8.99 12.43 18.61
N SER A 30 -8.33 13.34 17.86
CA SER A 30 -7.60 14.46 18.46
C SER A 30 -8.56 15.47 19.12
N TYR A 31 -9.73 15.74 18.52
CA TYR A 31 -10.77 16.57 19.17
C TYR A 31 -11.36 15.94 20.43
N ALA A 32 -11.34 14.61 20.55
CA ALA A 32 -11.81 13.88 21.73
C ALA A 32 -10.74 13.74 22.83
N GLY A 33 -9.55 14.34 22.67
CA GLY A 33 -8.45 14.26 23.63
C GLY A 33 -7.55 13.03 23.49
N GLY A 34 -7.63 12.31 22.36
CA GLY A 34 -6.73 11.19 22.06
C GLY A 34 -5.28 11.64 21.89
N THR A 35 -4.34 10.78 22.28
CA THR A 35 -2.89 11.08 22.27
C THR A 35 -2.26 11.14 20.87
N GLY A 36 -3.04 10.92 19.80
CA GLY A 36 -2.54 10.87 18.42
C GLY A 36 -1.75 9.59 18.12
N VAL A 37 -1.03 9.61 16.98
CA VAL A 37 -0.18 8.49 16.54
C VAL A 37 1.03 8.36 17.48
N SER A 38 1.14 7.24 18.19
CA SER A 38 2.16 7.02 19.23
C SER A 38 3.52 6.54 18.70
N HIS A 39 3.57 6.03 17.47
CA HIS A 39 4.80 5.50 16.85
C HIS A 39 5.26 6.39 15.69
N PRO A 40 6.57 6.59 15.51
CA PRO A 40 7.09 7.34 14.37
C PRO A 40 6.75 6.62 13.06
N TRP A 41 6.59 7.40 12.00
CA TRP A 41 6.40 6.85 10.66
C TRP A 41 7.68 6.14 10.19
N PRO A 42 7.58 4.92 9.63
CA PRO A 42 8.72 4.24 9.05
C PRO A 42 9.19 4.97 7.79
N THR A 43 10.48 5.29 7.72
CA THR A 43 11.11 6.05 6.60
C THR A 43 12.02 5.19 5.73
N ASP A 44 12.32 3.97 6.18
CA ASP A 44 13.25 3.01 5.57
C ASP A 44 12.65 2.24 4.38
N ASN A 45 11.33 2.28 4.21
CA ASN A 45 10.61 1.59 3.15
C ASN A 45 9.69 2.54 2.36
N PRO A 46 10.23 3.52 1.60
CA PRO A 46 9.41 4.53 0.96
C PRO A 46 8.59 3.98 -0.21
N PRO A 47 7.43 4.58 -0.51
CA PRO A 47 6.59 4.18 -1.64
C PRO A 47 7.27 4.49 -2.98
N LEU A 48 6.80 3.85 -4.05
CA LEU A 48 7.18 4.23 -5.41
C LEU A 48 6.67 5.65 -5.74
N GLY A 49 7.56 6.50 -6.24
CA GLY A 49 7.29 7.93 -6.45
C GLY A 49 6.83 8.29 -7.86
N SER A 50 6.81 7.34 -8.81
CA SER A 50 6.40 7.61 -10.18
C SER A 50 5.66 6.43 -10.83
N ILE A 51 4.81 6.75 -11.80
CA ILE A 51 4.15 5.76 -12.68
C ILE A 51 5.20 4.87 -13.33
N ALA A 52 6.33 5.43 -13.79
CA ALA A 52 7.41 4.67 -14.39
C ALA A 52 7.98 3.59 -13.46
N GLN A 53 8.18 3.89 -12.18
CA GLN A 53 8.63 2.91 -11.18
C GLN A 53 7.58 1.82 -10.94
N VAL A 54 6.29 2.17 -10.90
CA VAL A 54 5.21 1.18 -10.75
C VAL A 54 5.15 0.27 -11.98
N THR A 55 5.25 0.83 -13.18
CA THR A 55 5.29 0.07 -14.43
C THR A 55 6.50 -0.87 -14.47
N ASP A 56 7.67 -0.42 -14.00
CA ASP A 56 8.87 -1.25 -13.91
C ASP A 56 8.67 -2.43 -12.93
N LEU A 57 8.13 -2.14 -11.73
CA LEU A 57 7.76 -3.16 -10.76
C LEU A 57 6.83 -4.22 -11.36
N GLN A 58 5.77 -3.78 -12.06
CA GLN A 58 4.81 -4.67 -12.72
C GLN A 58 5.51 -5.55 -13.77
N LYS A 59 6.35 -4.97 -14.63
CA LYS A 59 7.10 -5.74 -15.64
C LYS A 59 8.01 -6.78 -15.01
N LEU A 60 8.72 -6.43 -13.94
CA LEU A 60 9.62 -7.35 -13.24
C LEU A 60 8.86 -8.48 -12.54
N LEU A 61 7.71 -8.19 -11.92
CA LEU A 61 6.85 -9.22 -11.34
C LEU A 61 6.36 -10.20 -12.42
N THR A 62 5.93 -9.70 -13.58
CA THR A 62 5.53 -10.57 -14.70
C THR A 62 6.71 -11.42 -15.19
N ALA A 63 7.89 -10.82 -15.31
CA ALA A 63 9.10 -11.52 -15.74
C ALA A 63 9.52 -12.64 -14.76
N LYS A 64 9.25 -12.47 -13.46
CA LYS A 64 9.47 -13.51 -12.43
C LYS A 64 8.31 -14.51 -12.31
N GLY A 65 7.30 -14.43 -13.20
CA GLY A 65 6.21 -15.41 -13.28
C GLY A 65 4.99 -15.08 -12.42
N TYR A 66 4.94 -13.92 -11.77
CA TYR A 66 3.75 -13.49 -11.04
C TYR A 66 2.73 -12.92 -12.02
N SER A 67 1.54 -13.53 -12.06
CA SER A 67 0.49 -13.07 -12.95
C SER A 67 -0.07 -11.73 -12.49
N LEU A 68 0.06 -10.75 -13.36
CA LEU A 68 -0.62 -9.47 -13.30
C LEU A 68 -1.16 -9.14 -14.69
N GLY A 69 -2.13 -8.22 -14.76
CA GLY A 69 -2.65 -7.73 -16.02
C GLY A 69 -1.64 -6.85 -16.76
N THR A 70 -2.12 -5.85 -17.48
CA THR A 70 -1.26 -4.88 -18.16
C THR A 70 -0.42 -4.08 -17.15
N ALA A 71 0.86 -3.87 -17.46
CA ALA A 71 1.72 -2.96 -16.70
C ALA A 71 1.34 -1.49 -17.01
N ASP A 72 0.30 -1.01 -16.35
CA ASP A 72 -0.34 0.30 -16.54
C ASP A 72 0.18 1.39 -15.59
N GLY A 73 1.08 1.03 -14.67
CA GLY A 73 1.60 1.94 -13.65
C GLY A 73 0.60 2.25 -12.53
N VAL A 74 -0.49 1.48 -12.41
CA VAL A 74 -1.51 1.60 -11.37
C VAL A 74 -1.41 0.44 -10.38
N ILE A 75 -1.35 0.75 -9.08
CA ILE A 75 -1.35 -0.27 -8.03
C ILE A 75 -2.79 -0.73 -7.77
N GLY A 76 -3.26 -1.65 -8.60
CA GLY A 76 -4.56 -2.31 -8.48
C GLY A 76 -4.57 -3.55 -7.58
N ALA A 77 -5.72 -4.23 -7.52
CA ALA A 77 -5.88 -5.46 -6.75
C ALA A 77 -4.96 -6.59 -7.24
N MET A 78 -4.79 -6.72 -8.56
CA MET A 78 -3.88 -7.71 -9.16
C MET A 78 -2.41 -7.41 -8.83
N THR A 79 -1.98 -6.15 -8.97
CA THR A 79 -0.62 -5.73 -8.59
C THR A 79 -0.34 -6.08 -7.13
N ARG A 80 -1.26 -5.74 -6.21
CA ARG A 80 -1.11 -6.08 -4.78
C ARG A 80 -1.07 -7.60 -4.54
N ALA A 81 -1.85 -8.39 -5.29
CA ALA A 81 -1.82 -9.85 -5.18
C ALA A 81 -0.49 -10.44 -5.65
N ALA A 82 0.04 -9.96 -6.78
CA ALA A 82 1.35 -10.35 -7.28
C ALA A 82 2.48 -10.00 -6.30
N ILE A 83 2.44 -8.80 -5.71
CA ILE A 83 3.41 -8.39 -4.67
C ILE A 83 3.36 -9.35 -3.48
N ARG A 84 2.17 -9.69 -2.97
CA ARG A 84 2.03 -10.63 -1.84
C ARG A 84 2.57 -12.02 -2.17
N ALA A 85 2.35 -12.49 -3.39
CA ALA A 85 2.87 -13.77 -3.85
C ALA A 85 4.41 -13.75 -3.87
N TYR A 86 5.00 -12.70 -4.45
CA TYR A 86 6.46 -12.53 -4.43
C TYR A 86 7.03 -12.42 -3.02
N GLN A 87 6.43 -11.61 -2.15
CA GLN A 87 6.84 -11.48 -0.75
C GLN A 87 6.82 -12.84 -0.04
N LYS A 88 5.77 -13.63 -0.25
CA LYS A 88 5.66 -14.97 0.33
C LYS A 88 6.79 -15.88 -0.13
N ASP A 89 7.12 -15.89 -1.42
CA ASP A 89 8.21 -16.70 -1.97
C ASP A 89 9.59 -16.25 -1.47
N GLN A 90 9.73 -14.96 -1.15
CA GLN A 90 10.94 -14.40 -0.53
C GLN A 90 10.94 -14.51 1.01
N HIS A 91 9.98 -15.20 1.62
CA HIS A 91 9.82 -15.30 3.09
C HIS A 91 9.69 -13.93 3.80
N LEU A 92 9.16 -12.93 3.09
CA LEU A 92 8.83 -11.61 3.59
C LEU A 92 7.37 -11.55 4.06
N PRO A 93 7.00 -10.61 4.95
CA PRO A 93 5.60 -10.33 5.27
C PRO A 93 4.79 -9.99 4.00
N PRO A 94 3.72 -10.74 3.67
CA PRO A 94 2.96 -10.55 2.43
C PRO A 94 1.90 -9.43 2.59
N ASP A 95 2.35 -8.20 2.80
CA ASP A 95 1.48 -7.02 2.99
C ASP A 95 0.96 -6.42 1.67
N GLY A 96 1.60 -6.73 0.54
CA GLY A 96 1.24 -6.20 -0.77
C GLY A 96 1.69 -4.75 -1.01
N TYR A 97 2.61 -4.23 -0.19
CA TYR A 97 3.08 -2.85 -0.27
C TYR A 97 4.13 -2.67 -1.37
N ALA A 98 3.88 -1.74 -2.30
CA ALA A 98 4.80 -1.42 -3.38
C ALA A 98 5.79 -0.35 -2.92
N SER A 99 7.01 -0.77 -2.62
CA SER A 99 8.08 0.12 -2.15
C SER A 99 9.29 0.11 -3.07
N THR A 100 10.17 1.10 -2.90
CA THR A 100 11.47 1.13 -3.58
C THR A 100 12.32 -0.08 -3.19
N VAL A 101 12.27 -0.51 -1.93
CA VAL A 101 12.98 -1.70 -1.44
C VAL A 101 12.52 -2.96 -2.18
N LEU A 102 11.21 -3.12 -2.37
CA LEU A 102 10.65 -4.23 -3.14
C LEU A 102 11.10 -4.19 -4.61
N LEU A 103 11.08 -3.01 -5.23
CA LEU A 103 11.54 -2.82 -6.61
C LEU A 103 13.01 -3.19 -6.77
N GLU A 104 13.88 -2.77 -5.84
CA GLU A 104 15.30 -3.15 -5.86
C GLU A 104 15.50 -4.66 -5.63
N SER A 105 14.68 -5.29 -4.78
CA SER A 105 14.70 -6.75 -4.59
C SER A 105 14.36 -7.50 -5.88
N LEU A 106 13.42 -6.98 -6.68
CA LEU A 106 13.04 -7.58 -7.96
C LEU A 106 14.10 -7.44 -9.06
N ARG A 107 15.00 -6.46 -8.95
CA ARG A 107 16.10 -6.24 -9.89
C ARG A 107 17.30 -7.16 -9.67
N ARG A 108 17.35 -7.85 -8.53
CA ARG A 108 18.33 -8.90 -8.24
C ARG A 108 17.88 -10.24 -8.84
#